data_AF-A0A966KFZ3-F1
#
_entry.id   AF-A0A966KFZ3-F1
#
_cell.length_a   1.000
_cell.length_b   1.000
_cell.length_c   1.000
_cell.angle_alpha   90.00
_cell.angle_beta   90.00
_cell.angle_gamma   90.00
#
_symmetry.space_group_name_H-M   'P 1'
#
loop_
_entity.id
_entity.type
_entity.pdbx_description
1 polymer ?
#
loop_
_entity_poly.entity_id
_entity_poly.type
_entity_poly.pdbx_seq_one_letter_code
_entity_poly.pdbx_strand_id
1 'polypeptide(L)' 'GPRTLNGLILEELEEIPDHDLSVKVAGVVMEIIQFDDQGIKTVRLHKPGPEDRSRLDS' A
#
# COMPACT_ATOMS: atom_id res chain seq x y z
N GLY A 1 -10.72 -6.00 7.38
CA GLY A 1 -11.54 -4.78 7.48
C GLY A 1 -10.73 -3.65 8.10
N PRO A 2 -9.64 -3.25 7.45
CA PRO A 2 -8.66 -2.33 8.02
C PRO A 2 -9.22 -0.92 8.07
N ARG A 3 -8.94 -0.17 9.14
CA ARG A 3 -9.44 1.20 9.34
C ARG A 3 -8.41 2.28 9.09
N THR A 4 -7.17 1.87 8.80
CA THR A 4 -6.02 2.76 8.60
C THR A 4 -5.20 2.26 7.42
N LEU A 5 -4.41 3.14 6.80
CA LEU A 5 -3.52 2.76 5.71
C LEU A 5 -2.49 1.70 6.13
N ASN A 6 -1.91 1.83 7.33
CA ASN A 6 -1.00 0.83 7.89
C ASN A 6 -1.70 -0.53 8.00
N GLY A 7 -2.90 -0.57 8.62
CA GLY A 7 -3.65 -1.82 8.74
C GLY A 7 -4.03 -2.42 7.39
N LEU A 8 -4.34 -1.59 6.38
CA LEU A 8 -4.64 -2.06 5.03
C LEU A 8 -3.42 -2.69 4.38
N ILE A 9 -2.26 -2.04 4.45
CA ILE A 9 -1.02 -2.54 3.88
C ILE A 9 -0.59 -3.83 4.59
N LEU A 10 -0.70 -3.89 5.93
CA LEU A 10 -0.38 -5.10 6.69
C LEU A 10 -1.36 -6.26 6.40
N GLU A 11 -2.63 -5.98 6.13
CA GLU A 11 -3.60 -7.01 5.71
C GLU A 11 -3.25 -7.60 4.33
N GLU A 12 -2.68 -6.80 3.43
CA GLU A 12 -2.19 -7.26 2.11
C GLU A 12 -0.84 -8.00 2.18
N LEU A 13 0.01 -7.66 3.15
CA LEU A 13 1.34 -8.27 3.32
C LEU A 13 1.36 -9.52 4.20
N GLU A 14 0.32 -9.72 5.01
CA GLU A 14 0.20 -10.78 6.04
C GLU A 14 1.21 -10.67 7.20
N GLU A 15 2.37 -10.05 7.01
CA GLU A 15 3.41 -9.80 8.02
C GLU A 15 4.12 -8.46 7.82
N ILE A 16 4.96 -8.08 8.80
CA ILE A 16 5.82 -6.89 8.69
C ILE A 16 6.94 -7.20 7.69
N PRO A 17 7.21 -6.33 6.69
CA PRO A 17 8.27 -6.56 5.74
C PRO A 17 9.65 -6.58 6.41
N ASP A 18 10.59 -7.33 5.83
CA ASP A 18 12.02 -7.37 6.23
C ASP A 18 12.94 -6.73 5.18
N HIS A 19 12.37 -6.28 4.05
CA HIS A 19 13.05 -5.58 2.96
C HIS A 19 12.15 -4.54 2.29
N ASP A 20 12.74 -3.64 1.52
CA ASP A 20 12.02 -2.61 0.77
C ASP A 20 11.12 -3.24 -0.31
N LEU A 21 9.85 -2.86 -0.33
CA LEU A 21 8.88 -3.36 -1.29
C LEU A 21 7.79 -2.34 -1.62
N SER A 22 6.98 -2.67 -2.62
CA SER A 22 5.78 -1.90 -2.98
C SER A 22 4.57 -2.81 -3.06
N VAL A 23 3.42 -2.31 -2.62
CA VAL A 23 2.11 -2.98 -2.78
C VAL A 23 1.26 -2.22 -3.78
N LYS A 24 0.39 -2.90 -4.52
CA LYS A 24 -0.59 -2.26 -5.40
C LYS A 24 -2.00 -2.59 -4.91
N VAL A 25 -2.67 -1.60 -4.34
CA VAL A 25 -4.04 -1.74 -3.82
C VAL A 25 -4.97 -0.82 -4.59
N ALA A 26 -6.08 -1.36 -5.10
CA ALA A 26 -7.09 -0.61 -5.86
C ALA A 26 -6.49 0.26 -6.99
N GLY A 27 -5.49 -0.26 -7.70
CA GLY A 27 -4.83 0.48 -8.80
C GLY A 27 -3.75 1.47 -8.36
N VAL A 28 -3.56 1.71 -7.07
CA VAL A 28 -2.57 2.65 -6.52
C VAL A 28 -1.35 1.87 -6.06
N VAL A 29 -0.18 2.19 -6.63
CA VAL A 29 1.10 1.66 -6.14
C VAL A 29 1.53 2.45 -4.92
N MET A 30 1.90 1.73 -3.87
CA MET A 30 2.35 2.27 -2.60
C MET A 30 3.75 1.75 -2.32
N GLU A 31 4.74 2.62 -2.41
CA GLU A 31 6.15 2.32 -2.12
C GLU A 31 6.37 2.52 -0.61
N ILE A 32 6.82 1.47 0.09
CA ILE A 32 7.08 1.51 1.53
C ILE A 32 8.46 2.14 1.74
N ILE A 33 8.50 3.29 2.39
CA ILE A 33 9.73 4.07 2.59
C ILE A 33 10.32 3.81 3.98
N GLN A 34 9.47 3.61 5.00
CA GLN A 34 9.89 3.36 6.37
C GLN A 34 8.91 2.43 7.09
N PHE A 35 9.46 1.43 7.76
CA PHE A 35 8.77 0.50 8.64
C PHE A 35 9.65 0.13 9.83
N ASP A 36 9.03 -0.35 10.89
CA ASP A 36 9.69 -0.93 12.07
C ASP A 36 8.89 -2.12 12.59
N ASP A 37 9.30 -2.67 13.74
CA ASP A 37 8.64 -3.80 14.41
C ASP A 37 7.16 -3.57 14.78
N GLN A 38 6.67 -2.33 14.70
CA GLN A 38 5.26 -2.01 14.92
C GLN A 38 4.48 -1.79 13.62
N GLY A 39 5.15 -1.81 12.47
CA GLY A 39 4.55 -1.73 11.14
C GLY A 39 5.00 -0.52 10.33
N ILE A 40 4.15 -0.10 9.39
CA ILE A 40 4.49 0.89 8.37
C ILE A 40 4.34 2.32 8.92
N LYS A 41 5.37 3.15 8.74
CA LYS A 41 5.38 4.57 9.16
C LYS A 41 5.16 5.53 8.00
N THR A 42 5.85 5.30 6.89
CA THR A 42 5.87 6.21 5.75
C THR A 42 5.74 5.45 4.45
N VAL A 43 4.82 5.91 3.61
CA VAL A 43 4.51 5.31 2.31
C VAL A 43 4.44 6.43 1.28
N ARG A 44 4.99 6.20 0.09
CA ARG A 44 4.81 7.06 -1.06
C ARG A 44 3.73 6.47 -1.96
N LEU A 45 2.70 7.25 -2.22
CA LEU A 45 1.63 6.88 -3.16
C LEU A 45 1.97 7.37 -4.56
N HIS A 46 1.91 6.46 -5.53
CA HIS A 46 1.98 6.81 -6.94
C HIS A 46 0.57 7.02 -7.48
N LYS A 47 0.35 8.10 -8.23
CA LYS A 47 -0.94 8.34 -8.87
C LYS A 47 -1.27 7.15 -9.78
N PRO A 48 -2.48 6.57 -9.68
CA PRO A 48 -2.90 5.47 -10.55
C PRO A 48 -2.85 5.94 -12.01
N GLY A 49 -2.40 5.03 -12.88
CA GLY A 49 -2.35 5.27 -14.31
C GLY A 49 -3.75 5.46 -14.91
N PRO A 50 -3.87 5.94 -16.16
CA PRO A 50 -5.16 6.14 -16.82
C PRO A 50 -6.04 4.88 -16.82
N GLU A 51 -5.43 3.71 -17.02
CA GLU A 51 -6.15 2.42 -17.04
C GLU A 51 -6.71 2.05 -15.66
N ASP A 52 -5.92 2.26 -14.60
CA ASP A 52 -6.35 1.98 -13.22
C ASP A 52 -7.51 2.89 -12.78
N ARG A 53 -7.55 4.14 -13.27
CA ARG A 53 -8.64 5.09 -12.98
C ARG A 53 -9.96 4.66 -13.63
N SER A 54 -9.91 4.21 -14.88
CA SER A 54 -11.12 3.78 -15.60
C SER A 54 -11.84 2.60 -14.93
N ARG A 55 -11.10 1.74 -14.23
CA ARG A 55 -11.63 0.61 -13.46
C ARG A 55 -12.27 1.00 -12.13
N LEU A 56 -11.90 2.15 -11.57
CA LEU A 56 -12.49 2.67 -10.32
C LEU A 56 -13.82 3.39 -10.58
N ASP A 57 -14.00 3.93 -11.78
CA ASP A 57 -15.19 4.70 -12.18
C ASP A 57 -16.28 3.84 -12.86
N SER A 58 -16.13 2.50 -12.83
CA SER A 58 -17.06 1.50 -13.42
C SER A 58 -17.81 0.72 -12.34
#